data_AF-A0A937P5A9-F1
#
_entry.id   AF-A0A937P5A9-F1
#
_cell.length_a   1.000
_cell.length_b   1.000
_cell.length_c   1.000
_cell.angle_alpha   90.00
_cell.angle_beta   90.00
_cell.angle_gamma   90.00
#
_symmetry.space_group_name_H-M   'P 1'
#
loop_
_entity.id
_entity.type
_entity.pdbx_description
1 polymer ?
#
loop_
_entity_poly.entity_id
_entity_poly.type
_entity_poly.pdbx_seq_one_letter_code
_entity_poly.pdbx_strand_id
1 'polypeptide(L)' 'CFIANNHTSGGNSGSPVLDADGNLIGINFDRCWEGTMSDIIFDPGQCRNITLDIRYCLFIIDKFAGAKHLIEEMTIVD' A
#
# COMPACT_ATOMS: atom_id res chain seq x y z
N CYS A 1 -0.66 -3.85 -7.64
CA CYS A 1 -1.47 -3.10 -6.66
C CYS A 1 -2.59 -4.00 -6.17
N PHE A 2 -3.13 -3.71 -4.98
CA PHE A 2 -4.32 -4.34 -4.43
C PHE A 2 -5.21 -3.30 -3.75
N ILE A 3 -6.43 -3.69 -3.40
CA ILE A 3 -7.39 -2.84 -2.69
C ILE A 3 -7.79 -3.48 -1.37
N ALA A 4 -8.15 -2.67 -0.39
CA ALA A 4 -8.63 -3.14 0.91
C ALA A 4 -9.70 -2.21 1.50
N ASN A 5 -10.37 -2.66 2.56
CA ASN A 5 -11.44 -1.92 3.23
C ASN A 5 -10.92 -0.97 4.31
N ASN A 6 -9.67 -0.52 4.20
CA ASN A 6 -9.12 0.42 5.18
C ASN A 6 -9.75 1.79 4.96
N HIS A 7 -10.17 2.45 6.04
CA HIS A 7 -10.67 3.82 5.97
C HIS A 7 -9.49 4.78 5.87
N THR A 8 -9.26 5.33 4.68
CA THR A 8 -8.21 6.33 4.43
C THR A 8 -8.82 7.64 3.95
N SER A 9 -8.05 8.72 4.15
CA SER A 9 -8.34 10.08 3.67
C SER A 9 -7.05 10.79 3.26
N GLY A 10 -7.14 12.06 2.83
CA GLY A 10 -5.99 12.92 2.61
C GLY A 10 -5.05 12.90 3.81
N GLY A 11 -3.75 12.75 3.53
CA GLY A 11 -2.71 12.53 4.56
C GLY A 11 -2.26 11.07 4.72
N ASN A 12 -2.99 10.09 4.17
CA ASN A 12 -2.58 8.67 4.19
C ASN A 12 -1.72 8.25 2.98
N SER A 13 -1.33 9.19 2.11
CA SER A 13 -0.39 8.88 1.03
C SER A 13 0.97 8.51 1.64
N GLY A 14 1.49 7.33 1.29
CA GLY A 14 2.72 6.79 1.84
C GLY A 14 2.53 5.94 3.12
N SER A 15 1.31 5.80 3.63
CA SER A 15 1.07 4.97 4.82
C SER A 15 1.44 3.50 4.57
N PRO A 16 2.14 2.84 5.52
CA PRO A 16 2.44 1.42 5.42
C PRO A 16 1.16 0.59 5.60
N VAL A 17 1.00 -0.43 4.76
CA VAL A 17 -0.02 -1.46 4.92
C VAL A 17 0.66 -2.72 5.44
N LEU A 18 0.23 -3.17 6.62
CA LEU A 18 0.84 -4.28 7.34
C LEU A 18 -0.04 -5.53 7.25
N ASP A 19 0.58 -6.71 7.28
CA ASP A 19 -0.12 -7.98 7.48
C ASP A 19 -0.46 -8.22 8.97
N ALA A 20 -0.95 -9.42 9.28
CA ALA A 20 -1.35 -9.81 10.63
C ALA A 20 -0.17 -9.90 11.63
N ASP A 21 1.05 -10.09 11.13
CA ASP A 21 2.27 -10.21 11.92
C ASP A 21 3.06 -8.89 11.99
N GLY A 22 2.56 -7.84 11.33
CA GLY A 22 3.16 -6.50 11.33
C GLY A 22 4.20 -6.28 10.23
N ASN A 23 4.30 -7.16 9.24
CA ASN A 23 5.23 -7.00 8.12
C ASN A 23 4.63 -6.11 7.02
N LEU A 24 5.48 -5.34 6.35
CA LEU A 24 5.06 -4.44 5.27
C LEU A 24 4.66 -5.22 4.02
N ILE A 25 3.39 -5.14 3.64
CA ILE A 25 2.86 -5.77 2.41
C ILE A 25 2.50 -4.77 1.31
N GLY A 26 2.40 -3.49 1.64
CA GLY A 26 2.16 -2.46 0.63
C GLY A 26 2.24 -1.03 1.12
N ILE A 27 2.13 -0.09 0.19
CA ILE A 27 2.18 1.35 0.44
C ILE A 27 0.89 1.98 -0.10
N ASN A 28 0.10 2.59 0.78
CA ASN A 28 -1.14 3.26 0.40
C ASN A 28 -0.83 4.51 -0.44
N PHE A 29 -1.54 4.70 -1.56
CA PHE A 29 -1.33 5.88 -2.39
C PHE A 29 -2.62 6.60 -2.80
N ASP A 30 -3.77 5.91 -2.86
CA ASP A 30 -5.01 6.52 -3.33
C ASP A 30 -6.27 5.82 -2.78
N ARG A 31 -7.45 6.24 -3.25
CA ARG A 31 -8.77 5.69 -2.95
C ARG A 31 -9.57 5.50 -4.24
N CYS A 32 -10.48 4.52 -4.26
CA CYS A 32 -11.38 4.37 -5.40
C CYS A 32 -12.36 5.55 -5.51
N TRP A 33 -12.89 5.75 -6.71
CA TRP A 33 -13.82 6.83 -7.02
C TRP A 33 -15.07 6.80 -6.12
N GLU A 34 -15.67 5.62 -5.94
CA GLU A 34 -16.84 5.40 -5.08
C GLU A 34 -16.55 5.73 -3.61
N GLY A 35 -15.28 5.63 -3.20
CA GLY A 35 -14.81 5.94 -1.85
C GLY A 35 -14.49 7.42 -1.60
N THR A 36 -14.66 8.32 -2.59
CA THR A 36 -14.35 9.75 -2.42
C THR A 36 -15.17 10.42 -1.31
N MET A 37 -16.39 9.94 -1.05
CA MET A 37 -17.25 10.42 0.04
C MET A 37 -16.81 9.98 1.45
N SER A 38 -15.79 9.12 1.57
CA SER A 38 -15.32 8.54 2.84
C SER A 38 -14.82 9.56 3.86
N ASP A 39 -14.56 10.80 3.45
CA ASP A 39 -14.24 11.91 4.36
C ASP A 39 -15.44 12.32 5.22
N ILE A 40 -16.66 12.01 4.77
CA ILE A 40 -17.92 12.33 5.45
C ILE A 40 -18.59 11.03 5.93
N ILE A 41 -18.71 10.03 5.06
CA ILE A 41 -19.38 8.75 5.37
C ILE A 41 -18.57 7.59 4.81
N PHE A 42 -18.17 6.68 5.68
CA PHE A 42 -17.54 5.43 5.29
C PHE A 42 -18.60 4.35 5.00
N ASP A 43 -18.62 3.85 3.76
CA ASP A 43 -19.44 2.70 3.35
C ASP A 43 -18.55 1.49 3.05
N PRO A 44 -18.56 0.43 3.88
CA PRO A 44 -17.74 -0.77 3.65
C PRO A 44 -18.12 -1.53 2.37
N GLY A 45 -19.30 -1.29 1.79
CA GLY A 45 -19.71 -1.87 0.51
C GLY A 45 -18.98 -1.26 -0.68
N GLN A 46 -18.52 -0.01 -0.58
CA GLN A 46 -18.00 0.77 -1.71
C GLN A 46 -16.60 1.36 -1.48
N CYS A 47 -16.28 1.79 -0.25
CA CYS A 47 -15.03 2.48 0.05
C CYS A 47 -13.85 1.51 0.04
N ARG A 48 -12.86 1.77 -0.82
CA ARG A 48 -11.63 0.99 -0.92
C ARG A 48 -10.42 1.92 -1.00
N ASN A 49 -9.39 1.61 -0.23
CA ASN A 49 -8.08 2.23 -0.39
C ASN A 49 -7.30 1.47 -1.49
N ILE A 50 -6.42 2.16 -2.20
CA ILE A 50 -5.59 1.60 -3.28
C ILE A 50 -4.13 1.59 -2.81
N THR A 51 -3.53 0.40 -2.88
CA THR A 51 -2.21 0.12 -2.31
C THR A 51 -1.27 -0.46 -3.35
N LEU A 52 -0.05 0.07 -3.39
CA LEU A 52 1.06 -0.52 -4.14
C LEU A 52 1.51 -1.81 -3.43
N ASP A 53 1.65 -2.90 -4.18
CA ASP A 53 2.14 -4.16 -3.63
C ASP A 53 3.66 -4.05 -3.40
N ILE A 54 4.13 -4.41 -2.20
CA ILE A 54 5.55 -4.29 -1.85
C ILE A 54 6.44 -5.11 -2.80
N ARG A 55 5.95 -6.24 -3.31
CA ARG A 55 6.71 -7.09 -4.25
C ARG A 55 6.98 -6.36 -5.56
N TYR A 56 6.03 -5.54 -6.03
CA TYR A 56 6.24 -4.74 -7.23
C TYR A 56 7.21 -3.58 -6.97
N CYS A 57 7.16 -2.96 -5.79
CA CYS A 57 8.14 -1.96 -5.38
C CYS A 57 9.56 -2.55 -5.39
N LEU A 58 9.77 -3.70 -4.73
CA LEU A 58 11.06 -4.40 -4.70
C LEU A 58 11.48 -4.89 -6.09
N PHE A 59 10.55 -5.33 -6.93
CA PHE A 59 10.84 -5.68 -8.33
C PHE A 59 11.41 -4.51 -9.12
N ILE A 60 10.83 -3.30 -8.97
CA ILE A 60 11.34 -2.10 -9.62
C ILE A 60 12.72 -1.72 -9.07
N ILE A 61 12.92 -1.78 -7.75
CA ILE A 61 14.22 -1.48 -7.12
C ILE A 61 15.31 -2.45 -7.62
N ASP A 62 15.05 -3.76 -7.65
CA ASP A 62 16.00 -4.78 -8.11
C ASP A 62 16.20 -4.75 -9.62
N LYS A 63 15.12 -5.05 -10.37
CA LYS A 63 15.23 -5.41 -11.79
C LYS A 63 15.30 -4.20 -12.71
N PHE A 64 14.59 -3.13 -12.38
CA PHE A 64 14.56 -1.94 -13.21
C PHE A 64 15.69 -0.98 -12.83
N ALA A 65 15.83 -0.65 -11.55
CA ALA A 65 16.83 0.32 -11.10
C ALA A 65 18.22 -0.30 -10.83
N GLY A 66 18.32 -1.62 -10.66
CA GLY A 66 19.60 -2.29 -10.33
C GLY A 66 20.11 -1.94 -8.93
N ALA A 67 19.28 -1.39 -8.05
CA ALA A 67 19.66 -0.83 -6.75
C ALA A 67 19.64 -1.88 -5.63
N LYS A 68 20.35 -3.00 -5.83
CA LYS A 68 20.34 -4.16 -4.92
C LYS A 68 20.76 -3.84 -3.47
N HIS A 69 21.65 -2.87 -3.30
CA HIS A 69 22.09 -2.42 -1.97
C HIS A 69 20.93 -2.00 -1.06
N LEU A 70 19.84 -1.43 -1.62
CA LEU A 70 18.65 -1.08 -0.84
C LEU A 70 17.87 -2.31 -0.37
N ILE A 71 17.89 -3.40 -1.15
CA ILE A 71 17.22 -4.65 -0.77
C ILE A 71 18.03 -5.36 0.31
N GLU A 72 19.36 -5.32 0.20
CA GLU A 72 20.30 -5.88 1.19
C GLU A 72 20.21 -5.17 2.56
N GLU A 73 19.76 -3.90 2.59
CA GLU A 73 19.51 -3.15 3.82
C GLU A 73 18.22 -3.59 4.55
N MET A 74 17.28 -4.22 3.84
CA MET A 74 15.98 -4.61 4.38
C MET A 74 15.99 -6.04 4.93
N THR A 75 15.16 -6.30 5.94
CA THR A 75 14.85 -7.67 6.38
C THR A 75 13.64 -8.17 5.61
N ILE A 76 13.84 -9.16 4.74
CA ILE A 76 12.76 -9.80 3.98
C ILE A 76 12.29 -11.06 4.72
N VAL A 77 10.98 -11.18 4.87
CA VAL A 77 10.31 -12.32 5.53
C VAL A 77 9.32 -12.98 4.55
N ASP A 78 8.99 -14.23 4.80
CA ASP A 78 8.14 -15.08 3.94
C ASP A 78 6.64 -14.96 4.25
#